data_AF-A0A929ANU3-F1
#
_entry.id   AF-A0A929ANU3-F1
#
_cell.length_a   1.000
_cell.length_b   1.000
_cell.length_c   1.000
_cell.angle_alpha   90.00
_cell.angle_beta   90.00
_cell.angle_gamma   90.00
#
_symmetry.space_group_name_H-M   'P 1'
#
loop_
_entity.id
_entity.type
_entity.pdbx_description
1 polymer ?
#
loop_
_entity_poly.entity_id
_entity_poly.type
_entity_poly.pdbx_seq_one_letter_code
_entity_poly.pdbx_strand_id
1 'polypeptide(L)'
;MEYDSDKRKLFSALCHGSVFISATGISIGIPIAILLISDDPIVKENAQESLNFHLNIWLYGLIFGILTVVLIGWPLLGLLFLVSWIMPILAILQVLSNPDQSYRYPFIFRIL
;
A
#
# COMPACT_ATOMS: atom_id res chain seq x y z
N MET A 1 -22.52 0.43 14.64
CA MET A 1 -21.82 1.66 15.07
C MET A 1 -21.63 2.51 13.83
N GLU A 2 -21.92 3.80 13.90
CA GLU A 2 -21.66 4.74 12.82
C GLU A 2 -20.23 5.24 12.96
N TYR A 3 -19.43 5.17 11.88
CA TYR A 3 -18.03 5.59 11.86
C TYR A 3 -17.91 6.95 11.18
N ASP A 4 -16.99 7.78 11.66
CA ASP A 4 -16.72 9.10 11.09
C ASP A 4 -16.14 9.00 9.68
N SER A 5 -16.86 9.54 8.69
CA SER A 5 -16.50 9.45 7.27
C SER A 5 -15.19 10.18 6.95
N ASP A 6 -14.93 11.33 7.58
CA ASP A 6 -13.74 12.12 7.31
C ASP A 6 -12.49 11.45 7.89
N LYS A 7 -12.60 10.90 9.10
CA LYS A 7 -11.57 10.07 9.72
C LYS A 7 -11.29 8.82 8.88
N ARG A 8 -12.33 8.15 8.37
CA ARG A 8 -12.20 6.98 7.48
C ARG A 8 -11.43 7.31 6.21
N LYS A 9 -11.79 8.41 5.54
CA LYS A 9 -11.11 8.90 4.32
C LYS A 9 -9.65 9.21 4.61
N LEU A 10 -9.39 10.00 5.66
CA LEU A 10 -8.04 10.43 6.03
C LEU A 10 -7.14 9.22 6.32
N PHE A 11 -7.58 8.32 7.19
CA PHE A 11 -6.75 7.18 7.60
C PHE A 11 -6.53 6.20 6.45
N SER A 12 -7.56 5.93 5.63
CA SER A 12 -7.42 5.06 4.46
C SER A 12 -6.47 5.66 3.42
N ALA A 13 -6.55 6.96 3.15
CA ALA A 13 -5.64 7.65 2.24
C ALA A 13 -4.20 7.68 2.77
N LEU A 14 -4.00 7.90 4.07
CA LEU A 14 -2.67 7.86 4.70
C LEU A 14 -2.03 6.47 4.63
N CYS A 15 -2.82 5.40 4.78
CA CYS A 15 -2.31 4.04 4.61
C CYS A 15 -1.68 3.86 3.22
N HIS A 16 -2.40 4.22 2.16
CA HIS A 16 -1.91 4.06 0.78
C HIS A 16 -0.84 5.09 0.42
N GLY A 17 -0.94 6.31 0.94
CA GLY A 17 0.03 7.38 0.68
C GLY A 17 1.38 7.20 1.38
N SER A 18 1.45 6.35 2.42
CA SER A 18 2.68 6.13 3.19
C SER A 18 3.88 5.69 2.34
N VAL A 19 3.64 4.93 1.28
CA VAL A 19 4.68 4.43 0.36
C VAL A 19 5.44 5.55 -0.36
N PHE A 20 4.86 6.75 -0.50
CA PHE A 20 5.53 7.90 -1.12
C PHE A 20 6.57 8.55 -0.21
N ILE A 21 6.51 8.33 1.11
CA ILE A 21 7.45 8.92 2.07
C ILE A 21 8.81 8.23 1.95
N SER A 22 8.79 6.91 1.84
CA SER A 22 10.00 6.13 1.66
C SER A 22 9.66 4.79 1.02
N ALA A 23 10.49 4.36 0.07
CA ALA A 23 10.49 2.99 -0.40
C ALA A 23 11.05 2.00 0.66
N THR A 24 11.70 2.51 1.72
CA THR A 24 12.31 1.73 2.81
C THR A 24 11.41 1.64 4.05
N GLY A 25 11.78 0.79 5.01
CA GLY A 25 10.98 0.36 6.16
C GLY A 25 10.39 1.43 7.10
N ILE A 26 10.64 2.73 6.90
CA ILE A 26 10.04 3.78 7.74
C ILE A 26 8.56 4.00 7.38
N SER A 27 8.20 3.92 6.10
CA SER A 27 6.84 4.20 5.60
C SER A 27 5.79 3.20 6.10
N ILE A 28 6.15 1.93 6.27
CA ILE A 28 5.25 0.88 6.78
C ILE A 28 4.73 1.16 8.19
N GLY A 29 5.42 2.04 8.95
CA GLY A 29 4.99 2.43 10.29
C GLY A 29 3.61 3.10 10.31
N ILE A 30 3.22 3.80 9.24
CA ILE A 30 1.92 4.48 9.14
C ILE A 30 0.76 3.47 9.09
N PRO A 31 0.69 2.52 8.14
CA PRO A 31 -0.38 1.53 8.13
C PRO A 31 -0.35 0.64 9.38
N ILE A 32 0.82 0.34 9.97
CA ILE A 32 0.90 -0.37 11.26
C ILE A 32 0.23 0.45 12.37
N ALA A 33 0.60 1.71 12.54
CA ALA A 33 0.02 2.56 13.57
C ALA A 33 -1.50 2.69 13.40
N ILE A 34 -1.96 2.93 12.16
CA ILE A 34 -3.40 3.04 11.85
C ILE A 34 -4.14 1.73 12.13
N LEU A 35 -3.56 0.57 11.79
CA LEU A 35 -4.14 -0.74 12.08
C LEU A 35 -4.34 -0.98 13.58
N LEU A 36 -3.39 -0.51 14.40
CA LEU A 36 -3.42 -0.67 15.86
C LEU A 36 -4.38 0.29 16.57
N ILE A 37 -4.54 1.52 16.07
CA ILE A 37 -5.33 2.58 16.75
C ILE A 37 -6.76 2.73 16.24
N SER A 38 -7.07 2.23 15.04
CA SER A 38 -8.40 2.37 14.46
C SER A 38 -9.35 1.28 14.99
N ASP A 39 -10.61 1.61 15.21
CA ASP A 39 -11.70 0.64 15.47
C ASP A 39 -12.61 0.45 14.24
N ASP A 40 -12.35 1.20 13.17
CA ASP A 40 -13.11 1.13 11.92
C ASP A 40 -12.62 -0.03 11.05
N PRO A 41 -13.47 -1.03 10.75
CA PRO A 41 -13.08 -2.20 9.97
C PRO A 41 -12.61 -1.85 8.55
N ILE A 42 -13.20 -0.83 7.90
CA ILE A 42 -12.79 -0.43 6.53
C ILE A 42 -11.39 0.20 6.56
N VAL A 43 -11.08 0.95 7.61
CA VAL A 43 -9.73 1.50 7.82
C VAL A 43 -8.74 0.37 8.09
N LYS A 44 -9.09 -0.63 8.91
CA LYS A 44 -8.22 -1.79 9.18
C LYS A 44 -7.94 -2.60 7.92
N GLU A 45 -8.95 -2.82 7.08
CA GLU A 45 -8.78 -3.51 5.79
C GLU A 45 -7.84 -2.73 4.86
N ASN A 46 -7.99 -1.40 4.75
CA ASN A 46 -7.07 -0.57 3.96
C ASN A 46 -5.63 -0.57 4.53
N ALA A 47 -5.50 -0.58 5.87
CA ALA A 47 -4.22 -0.67 6.53
C ALA A 47 -3.53 -2.01 6.24
N GLN A 48 -4.23 -3.14 6.42
CA GLN A 48 -3.73 -4.48 6.07
C GLN A 48 -3.36 -4.58 4.59
N GLU A 49 -4.18 -4.03 3.70
CA GLU A 49 -3.90 -4.06 2.27
C GLU A 49 -2.64 -3.24 1.92
N SER A 50 -2.46 -2.05 2.51
CA SER A 50 -1.24 -1.25 2.34
C SER A 50 0.01 -1.94 2.92
N LEU A 51 -0.12 -2.58 4.08
CA LEU A 51 0.92 -3.41 4.68
C LEU A 51 1.34 -4.55 3.74
N ASN A 52 0.38 -5.29 3.20
CA ASN A 52 0.62 -6.33 2.21
C ASN A 52 1.31 -5.74 0.96
N PHE A 53 0.91 -4.55 0.49
CA PHE A 53 1.55 -3.88 -0.63
C PHE A 53 3.04 -3.57 -0.37
N HIS A 54 3.40 -3.02 0.79
CA HIS A 54 4.80 -2.76 1.14
C HIS A 54 5.64 -4.04 1.11
N LEU A 55 5.13 -5.13 1.70
CA LEU A 55 5.80 -6.42 1.71
C LEU A 55 6.02 -6.96 0.29
N ASN A 56 5.04 -6.78 -0.60
CA ASN A 56 5.16 -7.22 -2.00
C ASN A 56 6.14 -6.38 -2.80
N ILE A 57 6.15 -5.05 -2.63
CA ILE A 57 7.14 -4.17 -3.27
C ILE A 57 8.57 -4.56 -2.84
N TRP A 58 8.80 -4.88 -1.56
CA TRP A 58 10.11 -5.35 -1.10
C TRP A 58 10.48 -6.72 -1.65
N LEU A 59 9.53 -7.66 -1.68
CA LEU A 59 9.75 -8.99 -2.23
C LEU A 59 10.09 -8.92 -3.72
N TYR A 60 9.30 -8.21 -4.52
CA TYR A 60 9.56 -8.02 -5.95
C TYR A 60 10.85 -7.24 -6.18
N GLY A 61 11.12 -6.22 -5.37
CA GLY A 61 12.36 -5.45 -5.43
C GLY A 61 13.59 -6.32 -5.20
N LEU A 62 13.54 -7.23 -4.22
CA LEU A 62 14.62 -8.19 -3.95
C LEU A 62 14.81 -9.15 -5.13
N ILE A 63 13.73 -9.75 -5.64
CA ILE A 63 13.78 -10.70 -6.77
C ILE A 63 14.33 -10.01 -8.02
N PHE A 64 13.79 -8.85 -8.39
CA PHE A 64 14.22 -8.11 -9.58
C PHE A 64 15.63 -7.55 -9.41
N GLY A 65 16.01 -7.16 -8.18
CA GLY A 65 17.37 -6.77 -7.82
C GLY A 65 18.38 -7.89 -8.10
N ILE A 66 18.10 -9.12 -7.70
CA ILE A 66 18.96 -10.28 -8.02
C ILE A 66 19.05 -10.51 -9.55
N LEU A 67 17.93 -10.36 -10.26
CA LEU A 67 17.89 -10.52 -11.72
C LEU A 67 18.66 -9.45 -12.51
N THR A 68 19.12 -8.38 -11.86
CA THR A 68 19.99 -7.39 -12.52
C THR A 68 21.33 -7.98 -12.96
N VAL A 69 21.80 -9.05 -12.30
CA VAL A 69 23.03 -9.79 -12.67
C VAL A 69 22.97 -10.31 -14.10
N VAL A 70 21.78 -10.70 -14.58
CA VAL A 70 21.53 -11.16 -15.95
C VAL A 70 20.81 -10.11 -16.81
N LEU A 71 20.93 -8.83 -16.42
CA LEU A 71 20.39 -7.63 -17.08
C LEU A 71 18.86 -7.48 -17.13
N ILE A 72 18.07 -8.56 -17.04
CA ILE A 72 16.60 -8.48 -17.10
C ILE A 72 15.98 -7.79 -15.87
N GLY A 73 16.71 -7.71 -14.75
CA GLY A 73 16.23 -7.02 -13.55
C GLY A 73 16.02 -5.52 -13.75
N TRP A 74 16.79 -4.87 -14.61
CA TRP A 74 16.69 -3.42 -14.85
C TRP A 74 15.31 -2.97 -15.38
N PRO A 75 14.78 -3.53 -16.48
CA PRO A 75 13.43 -3.17 -16.93
C PRO A 75 12.34 -3.54 -15.91
N LEU A 76 12.52 -4.65 -15.17
CA LEU A 76 11.56 -5.07 -14.15
C LEU A 76 11.52 -4.11 -12.94
N LEU A 77 12.67 -3.61 -12.49
CA LEU A 77 12.74 -2.58 -11.46
C LEU A 77 12.11 -1.26 -11.92
N GLY A 78 12.30 -0.88 -13.18
CA GLY A 78 11.63 0.29 -13.78
C GLY A 78 10.10 0.14 -13.77
N LEU A 79 9.60 -1.04 -14.14
CA LEU A 79 8.16 -1.35 -14.06
C LEU A 79 7.65 -1.34 -12.61
N LEU A 80 8.41 -1.93 -11.69
CA LEU A 80 8.05 -1.96 -10.26
C LEU A 80 7.96 -0.55 -9.67
N PHE A 81 8.86 0.35 -10.07
CA PHE A 81 8.79 1.76 -9.67
C PHE A 81 7.50 2.43 -10.17
N LEU A 82 7.09 2.20 -11.41
CA LEU A 82 5.82 2.74 -11.91
C LEU A 82 4.63 2.17 -11.14
N VAL A 83 4.62 0.86 -10.87
CA VAL A 83 3.57 0.20 -10.08
C VAL A 83 3.52 0.75 -8.66
N SER A 84 4.67 0.98 -8.02
CA SER A 84 4.75 1.53 -6.66
C SER A 84 4.25 2.97 -6.55
N TRP A 85 4.11 3.67 -7.67
CA TRP A 85 3.57 5.03 -7.72
C TRP A 85 2.12 5.08 -8.17
N ILE A 86 1.80 4.41 -9.28
CA ILE A 86 0.48 4.49 -9.90
C ILE A 86 -0.58 3.82 -9.02
N MET A 87 -0.28 2.63 -8.50
CA MET A 87 -1.26 1.84 -7.76
C MET A 87 -1.73 2.56 -6.47
N PRO A 88 -0.84 3.14 -5.65
CA PRO A 88 -1.28 3.85 -4.45
C PRO A 88 -2.02 5.15 -4.75
N ILE A 89 -1.72 5.84 -5.85
CA ILE A 89 -2.53 6.99 -6.32
C ILE A 89 -3.96 6.51 -6.61
N LEU A 90 -4.12 5.42 -7.35
CA LEU A 90 -5.45 4.85 -7.65
C LEU A 90 -6.18 4.42 -6.37
N ALA A 91 -5.46 3.83 -5.41
CA ALA A 91 -6.01 3.47 -4.12
C ALA A 91 -6.53 4.68 -3.34
N ILE A 92 -5.75 5.76 -3.27
CA ILE A 92 -6.15 7.02 -2.65
C ILE A 92 -7.40 7.59 -3.31
N LEU A 93 -7.43 7.68 -4.64
CA LEU A 93 -8.60 8.19 -5.37
C LEU A 93 -9.85 7.35 -5.07
N GLN A 94 -9.73 6.02 -5.07
CA GLN A 94 -10.86 5.14 -4.79
C GLN A 94 -11.39 5.28 -3.37
N VAL A 95 -10.52 5.30 -2.34
CA VAL A 95 -10.99 5.41 -0.94
C VAL A 95 -11.52 6.79 -0.59
N LEU A 96 -11.14 7.84 -1.34
CA LEU A 96 -11.72 9.17 -1.18
C LEU A 96 -13.09 9.28 -1.85
N SER A 97 -13.28 8.64 -3.01
CA SER A 97 -14.56 8.64 -3.73
C SER A 97 -15.58 7.65 -3.17
N ASN A 98 -15.13 6.49 -2.68
CA ASN A 98 -15.97 5.41 -2.16
C ASN A 98 -15.46 4.98 -0.77
N PRO A 99 -15.62 5.84 0.26
CA PRO A 99 -15.00 5.62 1.57
C PRO A 99 -15.47 4.35 2.27
N ASP A 100 -16.68 3.86 1.97
CA ASP A 100 -17.25 2.65 2.58
C ASP A 100 -16.72 1.35 1.97
N GLN A 101 -15.81 1.43 1.00
CA GLN A 101 -15.19 0.29 0.35
C GLN A 101 -13.66 0.33 0.50
N SER A 102 -13.07 -0.74 1.02
CA SER A 102 -11.62 -0.87 1.07
C SER A 102 -11.02 -1.10 -0.32
N TYR A 103 -9.83 -0.54 -0.55
CA TYR A 103 -9.09 -0.79 -1.79
C TYR A 103 -8.45 -2.17 -1.76
N ARG A 104 -8.33 -2.82 -2.93
CA ARG A 104 -7.64 -4.10 -3.09
C ARG A 104 -6.64 -4.03 -4.23
N TYR A 105 -5.35 -4.12 -3.91
CA TYR A 105 -4.29 -4.16 -4.91
C TYR A 105 -4.35 -5.48 -5.71
N PRO A 106 -4.34 -5.45 -7.04
CA PRO A 106 -4.13 -6.62 -7.86
C PRO A 106 -2.70 -7.15 -7.71
N PHE A 107 -2.51 -8.43 -8.00
CA PHE A 107 -1.19 -9.08 -8.11
C PHE A 107 -0.28 -8.94 -6.88
N ILE A 108 -0.86 -8.95 -5.67
CA ILE A 108 -0.10 -9.02 -4.42
C ILE A 108 -0.48 -10.26 -3.61
N PHE A 109 0.49 -10.78 -2.85
CA PHE A 109 0.26 -11.76 -1.80
C PHE A 109 -0.35 -11.08 -0.57
N ARG A 110 -1.41 -11.67 0.00
CA ARG A 110 -2.07 -11.18 1.22
C ARG A 110 -1.76 -12.13 2.37
N ILE A 111 -0.83 -11.71 3.21
CA ILE A 111 -0.31 -12.51 4.32
C ILE A 111 -0.95 -12.07 5.64
N LEU A 112 -1.36 -10.80 5.71
CA LEU A 112 -2.03 -10.15 6.83
C LEU A 112 -3.53 -9.92 6.58
#